data_AF-A0A3M1WMI5-F1
#
_entry.id   AF-A0A3M1WMI5-F1
#
_cell.length_a   1.000
_cell.length_b   1.000
_cell.length_c   1.000
_cell.angle_alpha   90.00
_cell.angle_beta   90.00
_cell.angle_gamma   90.00
#
_symmetry.space_group_name_H-M   'P 1'
#
loop_
_entity.id
_entity.type
_entity.pdbx_description
1 polymer ?
#
loop_
_entity_poly.entity_id
_entity_poly.type
_entity_poly.pdbx_seq_one_letter_code
_entity_poly.pdbx_strand_id
1 'polypeptide(L)'
;MAALASPSATTEEMYLLQKLMRSLGCHNLDHRIGQRDFSDQNQAPLFPWLGDSMESLRRSPFVFLLGSNLRMEQPILHHALRQAWQYGGRMLALMPRDFDYRFELEQAWVTDPEGMVHALAAIAGEVFAACGFAAGKSVAALIESCRDEGTREQARAMAEALRSAGGNGHLLIGAWALRSPWFSSLRALAGELAEATGLRLGYLPDGANSAGGWLAGMVPHRGAAGLCPPHEGRAVTELGAGTLSTCLLLNVEPELDTPHAAQLLPRLKEADFVACLTPFASERMRDYADVLLPIASFGEASGTFINAEGRWQGFNGAVSPPGEARPAWKVLRVLGTLCDLEGFEYLDSTEIRDELKALFDAELEFTNAHAPVGHFELPEPVPGPRAVEYVPTYATDALVRRAASLQATPPGRPVLMVGRDLAEAHGLADGDLLLVRQGEVSLSLPVRVEPGVPAGCVFVPRGVPGVAQLADAFGPVELARVS
;
A
#
# COMPACT_ATOMS: atom_id res chain seq x y z
N MET A 1 21.64 -3.70 11.21
CA MET A 1 20.39 -4.41 11.57
C MET A 1 19.17 -3.74 10.93
N ALA A 2 18.13 -4.51 10.63
CA ALA A 2 16.79 -4.05 10.25
C ALA A 2 15.73 -5.10 10.59
N ALA A 3 14.46 -4.72 10.61
CA ALA A 3 13.36 -5.68 10.60
C ALA A 3 12.19 -5.22 9.73
N LEU A 4 11.58 -6.16 9.02
CA LEU A 4 10.39 -5.93 8.21
C LEU A 4 9.26 -6.81 8.71
N ALA A 5 8.05 -6.25 8.76
CA ALA A 5 6.85 -6.99 9.14
C ALA A 5 5.80 -6.93 8.05
N SER A 6 5.04 -8.01 7.90
CA SER A 6 3.85 -7.98 7.06
C SER A 6 2.79 -7.04 7.65
N PRO A 7 2.11 -6.22 6.83
CA PRO A 7 0.98 -5.42 7.29
C PRO A 7 -0.25 -6.29 7.65
N SER A 8 -0.16 -7.62 7.52
CA SER A 8 -1.16 -8.60 7.97
C SER A 8 -0.74 -9.32 9.27
N ALA A 9 0.43 -9.00 9.85
CA ALA A 9 0.80 -9.49 11.18
C ALA A 9 -0.09 -8.85 12.26
N THR A 10 -0.19 -9.48 13.43
CA THR A 10 -1.00 -8.93 14.53
C THR A 10 -0.33 -7.71 15.15
N THR A 11 -1.14 -6.87 15.80
CA THR A 11 -0.64 -5.65 16.44
C THR A 11 0.39 -5.98 17.52
N GLU A 12 0.16 -7.07 18.26
CA GLU A 12 1.06 -7.58 19.29
C GLU A 12 2.41 -8.02 18.71
N GLU A 13 2.41 -8.73 17.58
CA GLU A 13 3.63 -9.19 16.92
C GLU A 13 4.46 -8.02 16.38
N MET A 14 3.82 -7.05 15.74
CA MET A 14 4.50 -5.84 15.27
C MET A 14 5.03 -5.00 16.43
N TYR A 15 4.27 -4.90 17.52
CA TYR A 15 4.68 -4.17 18.72
C TYR A 15 5.89 -4.83 19.40
N LEU A 16 5.89 -6.16 19.58
CA LEU A 16 7.04 -6.86 20.14
C LEU A 16 8.26 -6.81 19.23
N LEU A 17 8.08 -6.92 17.91
CA LEU A 17 9.20 -6.84 16.98
C LEU A 17 9.87 -5.46 17.04
N GLN A 18 9.09 -4.37 17.00
CA GLN A 18 9.70 -3.04 17.13
C GLN A 18 10.34 -2.82 18.49
N LYS A 19 9.74 -3.33 19.57
CA LYS A 19 10.28 -3.22 20.94
C LYS A 19 11.62 -3.94 21.03
N LEU A 20 11.68 -5.18 20.55
CA LEU A 20 12.90 -6.00 20.49
C LEU A 20 14.01 -5.27 19.74
N MET A 21 13.73 -4.81 18.54
CA MET A 21 14.75 -4.19 17.70
C MET A 21 15.23 -2.85 18.25
N ARG A 22 14.33 -2.02 18.81
CA ARG A 22 14.71 -0.75 19.44
C ARG A 22 15.50 -0.94 20.73
N SER A 23 15.16 -1.95 21.53
CA SER A 23 15.97 -2.31 22.70
C SER A 23 17.38 -2.79 22.33
N LEU A 24 17.57 -3.30 21.10
CA LEU A 24 18.88 -3.62 20.53
C LEU A 24 19.53 -2.41 19.82
N GLY A 25 18.95 -1.21 19.89
CA GLY A 25 19.47 0.00 19.25
C GLY A 25 19.20 0.09 17.74
N CYS A 26 18.31 -0.74 17.19
CA CYS A 26 17.95 -0.72 15.78
C CYS A 26 16.62 0.01 15.53
N HIS A 27 16.67 1.02 14.66
CA HIS A 27 15.51 1.82 14.26
C HIS A 27 15.04 1.57 12.82
N ASN A 28 15.80 0.79 12.04
CA ASN A 28 15.47 0.41 10.65
C ASN A 28 14.32 -0.62 10.63
N LEU A 29 13.09 -0.14 10.85
CA LEU A 29 11.90 -0.95 11.05
C LEU A 29 10.79 -0.45 10.14
N ASP A 30 10.19 -1.33 9.34
CA ASP A 30 9.06 -0.92 8.51
C ASP A 30 8.07 -2.06 8.25
N HIS A 31 6.78 -1.75 8.31
CA HIS A 31 5.70 -2.64 7.85
C HIS A 31 5.14 -2.23 6.48
N ARG A 32 5.51 -1.05 5.97
CA ARG A 32 5.00 -0.45 4.73
C ARG A 32 5.72 -1.01 3.51
N ILE A 33 5.87 -2.33 3.46
CA ILE A 33 6.68 -3.06 2.48
C ILE A 33 6.21 -2.88 1.02
N GLY A 34 4.95 -2.46 0.81
CA GLY A 34 4.37 -2.18 -0.50
C GLY A 34 4.48 -0.71 -0.96
N GLN A 35 4.89 0.22 -0.08
CA GLN A 35 5.00 1.65 -0.38
C GLN A 35 6.33 1.97 -1.07
N ARG A 36 6.34 2.97 -1.96
CA ARG A 36 7.52 3.39 -2.74
C ARG A 36 8.04 4.76 -2.36
N ASP A 37 7.12 5.71 -2.24
CA ASP A 37 7.45 7.09 -1.90
C ASP A 37 7.30 7.32 -0.40
N PHE A 38 8.40 7.72 0.24
CA PHE A 38 8.47 8.04 1.66
C PHE A 38 8.89 9.50 1.89
N SER A 39 8.92 10.32 0.85
CA SER A 39 9.51 11.67 0.87
C SER A 39 8.85 12.61 1.88
N ASP A 40 7.56 12.40 2.15
CA ASP A 40 6.79 13.18 3.14
C ASP A 40 6.40 12.35 4.38
N GLN A 41 7.07 11.24 4.70
CA GLN A 41 6.65 10.33 5.77
C GLN A 41 6.49 11.02 7.14
N ASN A 42 7.28 12.05 7.42
CA ASN A 42 7.20 12.82 8.67
C ASN A 42 5.89 13.64 8.79
N GLN A 43 5.23 13.91 7.66
CA GLN A 43 3.93 14.57 7.59
C GLN A 43 2.76 13.58 7.57
N ALA A 44 3.03 12.27 7.69
CA ALA A 44 1.97 11.27 7.72
C ALA A 44 1.12 11.41 8.99
N PRO A 45 -0.21 11.23 8.90
CA PRO A 45 -1.07 11.17 10.08
C PRO A 45 -0.62 10.03 11.00
N LEU A 46 -1.05 10.03 12.27
CA LEU A 46 -0.66 8.99 13.25
C LEU A 46 -0.73 7.58 12.64
N PHE A 47 -1.81 7.32 11.91
CA PHE A 47 -1.89 6.29 10.89
C PHE A 47 -2.82 6.78 9.77
N PRO A 48 -2.68 6.28 8.53
CA PRO A 48 -3.62 6.56 7.45
C PRO A 48 -4.97 5.91 7.77
N TRP A 49 -5.87 6.68 8.40
CA TRP A 49 -7.19 6.20 8.83
C TRP A 49 -8.26 6.51 7.80
N LEU A 50 -9.42 5.90 7.93
CA LEU A 50 -10.54 6.01 6.98
C LEU A 50 -11.11 7.44 6.88
N GLY A 51 -10.77 8.33 7.81
CA GLY A 51 -11.29 9.71 7.86
C GLY A 51 -12.67 9.84 8.50
N ASP A 52 -13.39 8.72 8.63
CA ASP A 52 -14.70 8.61 9.26
C ASP A 52 -15.01 7.13 9.56
N SER A 53 -16.18 6.87 10.12
CA SER A 53 -16.73 5.53 10.33
C SER A 53 -17.29 4.90 9.05
N MET A 54 -17.29 3.57 9.00
CA MET A 54 -17.92 2.76 7.97
C MET A 54 -19.42 3.06 7.84
N GLU A 55 -20.11 3.41 8.93
CA GLU A 55 -21.53 3.78 8.89
C GLU A 55 -21.74 5.14 8.22
N SER A 56 -20.86 6.12 8.47
CA SER A 56 -20.86 7.41 7.76
C SER A 56 -20.64 7.19 6.26
N LEU A 57 -19.66 6.36 5.89
CA LEU A 57 -19.38 6.04 4.48
C LEU A 57 -20.59 5.40 3.77
N ARG A 58 -21.34 4.49 4.43
CA ARG A 58 -22.56 3.88 3.86
C ARG A 58 -23.66 4.87 3.50
N ARG A 59 -23.63 6.06 4.10
CA ARG A 59 -24.62 7.13 3.91
C ARG A 59 -24.01 8.37 3.27
N SER A 60 -22.79 8.24 2.74
CA SER A 60 -22.08 9.39 2.19
C SER A 60 -22.82 9.94 0.97
N PRO A 61 -23.15 11.23 0.94
CA PRO A 61 -23.83 11.83 -0.20
C PRO A 61 -22.89 12.08 -1.39
N PHE A 62 -21.58 12.02 -1.16
CA PHE A 62 -20.57 12.27 -2.18
C PHE A 62 -19.26 11.54 -1.85
N VAL A 63 -18.69 10.84 -2.82
CA VAL A 63 -17.39 10.19 -2.68
C VAL A 63 -16.53 10.43 -3.92
N PHE A 64 -15.29 10.88 -3.71
CA PHE A 64 -14.25 10.92 -4.72
C PHE A 64 -13.19 9.85 -4.42
N LEU A 65 -13.05 8.88 -5.33
CA LEU A 65 -12.06 7.81 -5.24
C LEU A 65 -10.78 8.19 -6.00
N LEU A 66 -9.65 8.22 -5.31
CA LEU A 66 -8.34 8.44 -5.90
C LEU A 66 -7.55 7.13 -5.94
N GLY A 67 -7.44 6.50 -7.11
CA GLY A 67 -6.61 5.31 -7.32
C GLY A 67 -7.03 4.09 -6.51
N SER A 68 -8.29 3.65 -6.64
CA SER A 68 -8.78 2.45 -5.95
C SER A 68 -9.56 1.52 -6.86
N ASN A 69 -9.15 0.26 -6.98
CA ASN A 69 -10.02 -0.82 -7.44
C ASN A 69 -10.77 -1.42 -6.25
N LEU A 70 -11.67 -0.64 -5.66
CA LEU A 70 -12.26 -0.95 -4.37
C LEU A 70 -12.94 -2.33 -4.32
N ARG A 71 -13.54 -2.77 -5.44
CA ARG A 71 -14.19 -4.08 -5.53
C ARG A 71 -13.22 -5.24 -5.32
N MET A 72 -11.98 -5.10 -5.75
CA MET A 72 -10.96 -6.14 -5.67
C MET A 72 -10.01 -5.95 -4.48
N GLU A 73 -9.90 -4.72 -3.97
CA GLU A 73 -9.06 -4.34 -2.83
C GLU A 73 -9.80 -4.53 -1.50
N GLN A 74 -11.00 -3.97 -1.36
CA GLN A 74 -11.76 -3.93 -0.11
C GLN A 74 -13.27 -4.16 -0.37
N PRO A 75 -13.70 -5.41 -0.65
CA PRO A 75 -15.08 -5.72 -1.05
C PRO A 75 -16.17 -5.28 -0.05
N ILE A 76 -15.86 -5.26 1.25
CA ILE A 76 -16.82 -4.80 2.28
C ILE A 76 -17.02 -3.29 2.22
N LEU A 77 -15.95 -2.53 2.00
CA LEU A 77 -16.02 -1.08 1.83
C LEU A 77 -16.64 -0.72 0.48
N HIS A 78 -16.35 -1.50 -0.56
CA HIS A 78 -17.07 -1.44 -1.84
C HIS A 78 -18.57 -1.59 -1.67
N HIS A 79 -19.01 -2.59 -0.89
CA HIS A 79 -20.43 -2.77 -0.59
C HIS A 79 -21.02 -1.54 0.13
N ALA A 80 -20.30 -0.95 1.08
CA ALA A 80 -20.73 0.26 1.77
C ALA A 80 -20.91 1.45 0.81
N LEU A 81 -19.97 1.67 -0.11
CA LEU A 81 -20.12 2.74 -1.12
C LEU A 81 -21.24 2.44 -2.10
N ARG A 82 -21.45 1.18 -2.46
CA ARG A 82 -22.60 0.80 -3.28
C ARG A 82 -23.92 1.12 -2.57
N GLN A 83 -24.01 0.93 -1.25
CA GLN A 83 -25.18 1.35 -0.47
C GLN A 83 -25.34 2.88 -0.50
N ALA A 84 -24.26 3.64 -0.31
CA ALA A 84 -24.28 5.09 -0.40
C ALA A 84 -24.82 5.56 -1.77
N TRP A 85 -24.34 4.96 -2.87
CA TRP A 85 -24.86 5.21 -4.21
C TRP A 85 -26.34 4.86 -4.36
N GLN A 86 -26.79 3.71 -3.83
CA GLN A 86 -28.21 3.33 -3.82
C GLN A 86 -29.08 4.31 -3.03
N TYR A 87 -28.51 5.04 -2.06
CA TYR A 87 -29.17 6.12 -1.32
C TYR A 87 -29.02 7.50 -1.98
N GLY A 88 -28.54 7.56 -3.23
CA GLY A 88 -28.39 8.80 -4.00
C GLY A 88 -27.02 9.46 -3.85
N GLY A 89 -26.05 8.79 -3.21
CA GLY A 89 -24.67 9.25 -3.12
C GLY A 89 -24.01 9.34 -4.50
N ARG A 90 -23.35 10.47 -4.76
CA ARG A 90 -22.66 10.74 -6.02
C ARG A 90 -21.23 10.22 -5.96
N MET A 91 -20.78 9.59 -7.04
CA MET A 91 -19.49 8.89 -7.08
C MET A 91 -18.61 9.48 -8.18
N LEU A 92 -17.42 9.93 -7.82
CA LEU A 92 -16.38 10.37 -8.75
C LEU A 92 -15.15 9.48 -8.59
N ALA A 93 -14.35 9.36 -9.64
CA ALA A 93 -13.08 8.66 -9.50
C ALA A 93 -12.01 9.11 -10.50
N LEU A 94 -10.76 9.14 -10.01
CA LEU A 94 -9.54 9.31 -10.79
C LEU A 94 -8.70 8.04 -10.62
N MET A 95 -8.43 7.33 -11.71
CA MET A 95 -7.95 5.94 -11.64
C MET A 95 -6.94 5.58 -12.72
N PRO A 96 -6.01 4.64 -12.43
CA PRO A 96 -4.94 4.25 -13.35
C PRO A 96 -5.44 3.40 -14.54
N ARG A 97 -6.65 2.86 -14.43
CA ARG A 97 -7.35 2.10 -15.46
C ARG A 97 -8.84 2.09 -15.15
N ASP A 98 -9.67 1.82 -16.15
CA ASP A 98 -11.10 1.67 -15.92
C ASP A 98 -11.39 0.44 -15.03
N PHE A 99 -12.25 0.63 -14.03
CA PHE A 99 -12.63 -0.39 -13.05
C PHE A 99 -14.14 -0.57 -12.99
N ASP A 100 -14.56 -1.83 -12.89
CA ASP A 100 -15.97 -2.17 -12.70
C ASP A 100 -16.38 -2.06 -11.22
N TYR A 101 -16.98 -0.92 -10.86
CA TYR A 101 -17.46 -0.61 -9.52
C TYR A 101 -18.89 -1.08 -9.22
N ARG A 102 -19.67 -1.59 -10.17
CA ARG A 102 -21.10 -1.96 -9.90
C ARG A 102 -21.97 -0.84 -9.32
N PHE A 103 -21.56 0.40 -9.55
CA PHE A 103 -22.32 1.65 -9.40
C PHE A 103 -21.84 2.62 -10.49
N GLU A 104 -22.69 3.57 -10.86
CA GLU A 104 -22.36 4.55 -11.88
C GLU A 104 -21.50 5.68 -11.31
N LEU A 105 -20.49 6.08 -12.05
CA LEU A 105 -19.65 7.24 -11.75
C LEU A 105 -20.22 8.45 -12.47
N GLU A 106 -20.46 9.54 -11.74
CA GLU A 106 -20.87 10.81 -12.32
C GLU A 106 -19.76 11.43 -13.16
N GLN A 107 -18.52 11.34 -12.66
CA GLN A 107 -17.33 11.66 -13.43
C GLN A 107 -16.26 10.59 -13.18
N ALA A 108 -15.60 10.19 -14.26
CA ALA A 108 -14.49 9.27 -14.23
C ALA A 108 -13.36 9.85 -15.09
N TRP A 109 -12.15 9.85 -14.54
CA TRP A 109 -10.94 10.16 -15.28
C TRP A 109 -10.01 8.96 -15.21
N VAL A 110 -9.88 8.27 -16.34
CA VAL A 110 -8.92 7.17 -16.52
C VAL A 110 -7.69 7.75 -17.20
N THR A 111 -6.55 7.60 -16.55
CA THR A 111 -5.24 8.00 -17.07
C THR A 111 -4.21 7.10 -16.43
N ASP A 112 -2.99 7.07 -16.94
CA ASP A 112 -1.93 6.27 -16.34
C ASP A 112 -1.47 6.83 -14.96
N PRO A 113 -0.63 6.10 -14.20
CA PRO A 113 -0.20 6.52 -12.87
C PRO A 113 0.53 7.88 -12.81
N GLU A 114 1.25 8.27 -13.87
CA GLU A 114 1.91 9.58 -13.96
C GLU A 114 0.86 10.68 -14.21
N GLY A 115 0.01 10.42 -15.20
CA GLY A 115 -1.12 11.26 -15.58
C GLY A 115 -2.10 11.46 -14.43
N MET A 116 -2.18 10.54 -13.46
CA MET A 116 -3.00 10.74 -12.26
C MET A 116 -2.49 11.92 -11.41
N VAL A 117 -1.18 12.11 -11.30
CA VAL A 117 -0.60 13.24 -10.55
C VAL A 117 -0.93 14.55 -11.27
N HIS A 118 -0.75 14.58 -12.59
CA HIS A 118 -1.10 15.71 -13.45
C HIS A 118 -2.60 16.04 -13.39
N ALA A 119 -3.46 15.02 -13.49
CA ALA A 119 -4.90 15.18 -13.44
C ALA A 119 -5.35 15.73 -12.07
N LEU A 120 -4.83 15.19 -10.97
CA LEU A 120 -5.19 15.67 -9.63
C LEU A 120 -4.72 17.11 -9.41
N ALA A 121 -3.53 17.48 -9.90
CA ALA A 121 -3.05 18.85 -9.86
C ALA A 121 -3.89 19.81 -10.71
N ALA A 122 -4.32 19.42 -11.91
CA ALA A 122 -5.23 20.21 -12.73
C ALA A 122 -6.60 20.40 -12.05
N ILE A 123 -7.15 19.34 -11.45
CA ILE A 123 -8.40 19.40 -10.67
C ILE A 123 -8.24 20.36 -9.48
N ALA A 124 -7.16 20.22 -8.71
CA ALA A 124 -6.87 21.07 -7.57
C ALA A 124 -6.76 22.55 -7.99
N GLY A 125 -6.05 22.85 -9.07
CA GLY A 125 -5.93 24.21 -9.60
C GLY A 125 -7.28 24.85 -9.95
N GLU A 126 -8.17 24.12 -10.62
CA GLU A 126 -9.50 24.62 -10.96
C GLU A 126 -10.40 24.79 -9.70
N VAL A 127 -10.33 23.88 -8.72
CA VAL A 127 -11.05 24.03 -7.44
C VAL A 127 -10.53 25.23 -6.64
N PHE A 128 -9.22 25.38 -6.51
CA PHE A 128 -8.61 26.45 -5.72
C PHE A 128 -8.91 27.82 -6.31
N ALA A 129 -8.82 27.96 -7.63
CA ALA A 129 -9.20 29.19 -8.32
C ALA A 129 -10.68 29.54 -8.10
N ALA A 130 -11.58 28.55 -8.15
CA ALA A 130 -13.01 28.77 -7.98
C ALA A 130 -13.41 29.08 -6.52
N CYS A 131 -12.71 28.51 -5.53
CA CYS A 131 -12.97 28.73 -4.10
C CYS A 131 -12.16 29.90 -3.50
N GLY A 132 -11.19 30.46 -4.22
CA GLY A 132 -10.23 31.42 -3.67
C GLY A 132 -9.31 30.81 -2.61
N PHE A 133 -9.05 29.50 -2.69
CA PHE A 133 -8.19 28.78 -1.74
C PHE A 133 -6.71 29.07 -2.03
N ALA A 134 -5.94 29.44 -1.01
CA ALA A 134 -4.53 29.71 -1.13
C ALA A 134 -3.72 28.43 -0.87
N ALA A 135 -3.29 27.77 -1.95
CA ALA A 135 -2.49 26.56 -1.87
C ALA A 135 -1.17 26.78 -1.13
N GLY A 136 -0.71 25.75 -0.42
CA GLY A 136 0.64 25.70 0.14
C GLY A 136 1.69 25.77 -0.97
N LYS A 137 2.88 26.29 -0.65
CA LYS A 137 3.94 26.56 -1.66
C LYS A 137 4.26 25.35 -2.53
N SER A 138 4.36 24.17 -1.93
CA SER A 138 4.71 22.92 -2.61
C SER A 138 3.60 22.46 -3.56
N VAL A 139 2.33 22.62 -3.18
CA VAL A 139 1.18 22.27 -4.02
C VAL A 139 0.98 23.30 -5.13
N ALA A 140 1.15 24.60 -4.84
CA ALA A 140 1.10 25.65 -5.84
C ALA A 140 2.11 25.41 -6.99
N ALA A 141 3.33 24.98 -6.65
CA ALA A 141 4.37 24.64 -7.64
C ALA A 141 3.97 23.48 -8.56
N LEU A 142 3.31 22.44 -8.02
CA LEU A 142 2.76 21.34 -8.83
C LEU A 142 1.69 21.85 -9.80
N ILE A 143 0.74 22.64 -9.32
CA ILE A 143 -0.37 23.18 -10.13
C ILE A 143 0.16 24.06 -11.26
N GLU A 144 1.13 24.94 -10.96
CA GLU A 144 1.72 25.84 -11.95
C GLU A 144 2.41 25.11 -13.11
N SER A 145 2.86 23.87 -12.87
CA SER A 145 3.58 23.03 -13.82
C SER A 145 2.66 22.23 -14.77
N CYS A 146 1.35 22.10 -14.46
CA CYS A 146 0.37 21.29 -15.21
C CYS A 146 -0.25 21.93 -16.47
N ARG A 147 0.39 22.89 -17.15
CA ARG A 147 -0.27 23.79 -18.13
C ARG A 147 -0.60 23.19 -19.51
N ASP A 148 -1.03 21.94 -19.61
CA ASP A 148 -1.60 21.41 -20.85
C ASP A 148 -3.06 21.87 -21.01
N GLU A 149 -3.43 22.37 -22.19
CA GLU A 149 -4.80 22.82 -22.50
C GLU A 149 -5.79 21.64 -22.62
N GLY A 150 -5.32 20.46 -23.05
CA GLY A 150 -6.17 19.28 -23.28
C GLY A 150 -6.77 18.68 -22.00
N THR A 151 -6.12 18.88 -20.86
CA THR A 151 -6.54 18.36 -19.55
C THR A 151 -7.56 19.28 -18.86
N ARG A 152 -7.71 20.52 -19.33
CA ARG A 152 -8.39 21.58 -18.59
C ARG A 152 -9.92 21.46 -18.59
N GLU A 153 -10.52 20.97 -19.67
CA GLU A 153 -11.98 20.77 -19.73
C GLU A 153 -12.44 19.67 -18.75
N GLN A 154 -11.77 18.52 -18.78
CA GLN A 154 -12.07 17.42 -17.87
C GLN A 154 -11.78 17.79 -16.40
N ALA A 155 -10.69 18.53 -16.15
CA ALA A 155 -10.39 19.06 -14.83
C ALA A 155 -11.49 20.01 -14.32
N ARG A 156 -12.01 20.90 -15.17
CA ARG A 156 -13.15 21.78 -14.81
C ARG A 156 -14.41 21.00 -14.47
N ALA A 157 -14.75 19.97 -15.23
CA ALA A 157 -15.91 19.12 -14.95
C ALA A 157 -15.80 18.41 -13.60
N MET A 158 -14.62 17.82 -13.33
CA MET A 158 -14.31 17.21 -12.03
C MET A 158 -14.35 18.23 -10.89
N ALA A 159 -13.78 19.42 -11.08
CA ALA A 159 -13.73 20.49 -10.09
C ALA A 159 -15.13 21.03 -9.75
N GLU A 160 -16.01 21.21 -10.75
CA GLU A 160 -17.40 21.60 -10.54
C GLU A 160 -18.16 20.54 -9.73
N ALA A 161 -18.00 19.27 -10.11
CA ALA A 161 -18.63 18.16 -9.39
C ALA A 161 -18.13 18.08 -7.93
N LEU A 162 -16.83 18.21 -7.67
CA LEU A 162 -16.26 18.28 -6.31
C LEU A 162 -16.82 19.44 -5.50
N ARG A 163 -16.88 20.65 -6.08
CA ARG A 163 -17.42 21.83 -5.39
C ARG A 163 -18.90 21.69 -5.07
N SER A 164 -19.67 21.06 -5.95
CA SER A 164 -21.09 20.82 -5.72
C SER A 164 -21.40 19.86 -4.56
N ALA A 165 -20.38 19.18 -4.01
CA ALA A 165 -20.52 18.39 -2.78
C ALA A 165 -20.76 19.26 -1.53
N GLY A 166 -20.39 20.54 -1.57
CA GLY A 166 -20.64 21.49 -0.48
C GLY A 166 -20.02 21.10 0.87
N GLY A 167 -18.85 20.44 0.86
CA GLY A 167 -18.17 19.96 2.06
C GLY A 167 -18.80 18.74 2.72
N ASN A 168 -19.78 18.10 2.09
CA ASN A 168 -20.42 16.91 2.62
C ASN A 168 -20.06 15.69 1.77
N GLY A 169 -19.06 14.92 2.21
CA GLY A 169 -18.59 13.75 1.49
C GLY A 169 -17.19 13.32 1.88
N HIS A 170 -16.65 12.37 1.12
CA HIS A 170 -15.32 11.79 1.36
C HIS A 170 -14.43 11.89 0.12
N LEU A 171 -13.15 12.15 0.34
CA LEU A 171 -12.08 11.92 -0.63
C LEU A 171 -11.26 10.73 -0.12
N LEU A 172 -11.30 9.61 -0.83
CA LEU A 172 -10.68 8.36 -0.41
C LEU A 172 -9.46 8.03 -1.28
N ILE A 173 -8.29 7.97 -0.66
CA ILE A 173 -7.04 7.54 -1.30
C ILE A 173 -6.96 6.01 -1.25
N GLY A 174 -6.89 5.39 -2.44
CA GLY A 174 -6.85 3.95 -2.63
C GLY A 174 -5.47 3.33 -2.71
N ALA A 175 -5.44 1.99 -2.80
CA ALA A 175 -4.20 1.22 -2.80
C ALA A 175 -3.27 1.54 -3.98
N TRP A 176 -3.80 1.97 -5.14
CA TRP A 176 -2.96 2.39 -6.26
C TRP A 176 -2.25 3.70 -5.98
N ALA A 177 -2.98 4.67 -5.42
CA ALA A 177 -2.39 5.94 -5.02
C ALA A 177 -1.37 5.75 -3.89
N LEU A 178 -1.67 4.92 -2.89
CA LEU A 178 -0.74 4.57 -1.80
C LEU A 178 0.57 3.92 -2.28
N ARG A 179 0.49 3.10 -3.34
CA ARG A 179 1.64 2.37 -3.90
C ARG A 179 2.35 3.12 -5.02
N SER A 180 1.87 4.31 -5.37
CA SER A 180 2.43 5.15 -6.43
C SER A 180 3.86 5.59 -6.08
N PRO A 181 4.78 5.69 -7.06
CA PRO A 181 6.05 6.40 -6.90
C PRO A 181 5.91 7.88 -6.55
N TRP A 182 4.70 8.45 -6.71
CA TRP A 182 4.38 9.85 -6.43
C TRP A 182 3.33 9.99 -5.33
N PHE A 183 3.29 9.03 -4.39
CA PHE A 183 2.28 9.02 -3.33
C PHE A 183 2.30 10.32 -2.50
N SER A 184 3.47 10.87 -2.19
CA SER A 184 3.59 12.11 -1.42
C SER A 184 3.01 13.31 -2.18
N SER A 185 3.20 13.40 -3.50
CA SER A 185 2.57 14.41 -4.35
C SER A 185 1.05 14.25 -4.39
N LEU A 186 0.56 13.02 -4.58
CA LEU A 186 -0.88 12.71 -4.56
C LEU A 186 -1.51 13.05 -3.21
N ARG A 187 -0.81 12.75 -2.11
CA ARG A 187 -1.27 13.04 -0.74
C ARG A 187 -1.30 14.54 -0.45
N ALA A 188 -0.28 15.28 -0.87
CA ALA A 188 -0.23 16.74 -0.75
C ALA A 188 -1.42 17.40 -1.45
N LEU A 189 -1.64 17.03 -2.72
CA LEU A 189 -2.76 17.50 -3.52
C LEU A 189 -4.12 17.12 -2.92
N ALA A 190 -4.30 15.85 -2.52
CA ALA A 190 -5.54 15.38 -1.93
C ALA A 190 -5.85 16.03 -0.57
N GLY A 191 -4.81 16.31 0.24
CA GLY A 191 -4.92 17.01 1.51
C GLY A 191 -5.48 18.43 1.35
N GLU A 192 -4.82 19.24 0.53
CA GLU A 192 -5.27 20.61 0.27
C GLU A 192 -6.60 20.64 -0.51
N LEU A 193 -6.84 19.67 -1.41
CA LEU A 193 -8.13 19.53 -2.10
C LEU A 193 -9.27 19.23 -1.13
N ALA A 194 -9.05 18.32 -0.18
CA ALA A 194 -10.02 18.02 0.88
C ALA A 194 -10.30 19.26 1.74
N GLU A 195 -9.26 20.02 2.11
CA GLU A 195 -9.41 21.28 2.85
C GLU A 195 -10.21 22.33 2.06
N ALA A 196 -9.87 22.57 0.79
CA ALA A 196 -10.53 23.56 -0.06
C ALA A 196 -11.99 23.22 -0.36
N THR A 197 -12.34 21.93 -0.39
CA THR A 197 -13.71 21.46 -0.67
C THR A 197 -14.52 21.18 0.59
N GLY A 198 -13.87 21.07 1.75
CA GLY A 198 -14.47 20.60 3.00
C GLY A 198 -14.74 19.09 3.05
N LEU A 199 -14.27 18.31 2.08
CA LEU A 199 -14.44 16.86 2.06
C LEU A 199 -13.58 16.18 3.14
N ARG A 200 -14.06 15.06 3.68
CA ARG A 200 -13.31 14.25 4.64
C ARG A 200 -12.27 13.41 3.90
N LEU A 201 -10.99 13.70 4.14
CA LEU A 201 -9.90 12.88 3.60
C LEU A 201 -9.83 11.54 4.34
N GLY A 202 -9.78 10.44 3.59
CA GLY A 202 -9.66 9.08 4.09
C GLY A 202 -8.68 8.23 3.30
N TYR A 203 -8.16 7.18 3.93
CA TYR A 203 -7.25 6.22 3.31
C TYR A 203 -7.83 4.81 3.35
N LEU A 204 -7.65 4.07 2.26
CA LEU A 204 -7.97 2.66 2.16
C LEU A 204 -6.68 1.87 2.44
N PRO A 205 -6.53 1.25 3.63
CA PRO A 205 -5.24 0.66 4.04
C PRO A 205 -4.77 -0.46 3.11
N ASP A 206 -3.45 -0.60 3.02
CA ASP A 206 -2.78 -1.54 2.10
C ASP A 206 -2.83 -3.01 2.53
N GLY A 207 -2.91 -3.25 3.84
CA GLY A 207 -2.99 -4.58 4.44
C GLY A 207 -3.95 -4.64 5.63
N ALA A 208 -4.30 -5.87 6.02
CA ALA A 208 -5.38 -6.16 6.98
C ALA A 208 -5.19 -5.47 8.35
N ASN A 209 -3.95 -5.20 8.74
CA ASN A 209 -3.60 -4.57 10.01
C ASN A 209 -2.59 -3.42 9.84
N SER A 210 -2.63 -2.70 8.72
CA SER A 210 -1.72 -1.55 8.51
C SER A 210 -1.86 -0.49 9.61
N ALA A 211 -3.08 -0.20 10.07
CA ALA A 211 -3.30 0.70 11.21
C ALA A 211 -2.59 0.18 12.47
N GLY A 212 -2.67 -1.12 12.75
CA GLY A 212 -1.92 -1.78 13.81
C GLY A 212 -0.42 -1.61 13.68
N GLY A 213 0.14 -1.70 12.47
CA GLY A 213 1.57 -1.50 12.23
C GLY A 213 2.06 -0.09 12.53
N TRP A 214 1.30 0.92 12.10
CA TRP A 214 1.57 2.33 12.46
C TRP A 214 1.48 2.55 13.97
N LEU A 215 0.38 2.13 14.59
CA LEU A 215 0.11 2.34 16.00
C LEU A 215 1.05 1.55 16.92
N ALA A 216 1.50 0.37 16.50
CA ALA A 216 2.53 -0.40 17.19
C ALA A 216 3.92 0.26 17.11
N GLY A 217 4.12 1.24 16.22
CA GLY A 217 5.41 1.87 15.99
C GLY A 217 6.32 1.07 15.07
N MET A 218 5.78 0.20 14.22
CA MET A 218 6.54 -0.56 13.22
C MET A 218 6.83 0.31 11.97
N VAL A 219 7.40 1.49 12.22
CA VAL A 219 7.81 2.49 11.22
C VAL A 219 9.09 3.16 11.68
N PRO A 220 9.93 3.68 10.77
CA PRO A 220 11.29 4.09 11.11
C PRO A 220 11.36 5.42 11.88
N HIS A 221 10.40 6.32 11.64
CA HIS A 221 10.41 7.69 12.16
C HIS A 221 9.52 7.90 13.39
N ARG A 222 8.74 6.88 13.81
CA ARG A 222 7.82 6.96 14.97
C ARG A 222 7.82 5.70 15.83
N GLY A 223 7.78 5.92 17.14
CA GLY A 223 7.56 4.94 18.18
C GLY A 223 6.10 4.47 18.26
N ALA A 224 5.85 3.53 19.19
CA ALA A 224 4.50 3.09 19.51
C ALA A 224 3.60 4.26 19.92
N ALA A 225 2.32 4.21 19.56
CA ALA A 225 1.34 5.28 19.74
C ALA A 225 1.77 6.65 19.14
N GLY A 226 2.71 6.66 18.19
CA GLY A 226 3.20 7.89 17.57
C GLY A 226 4.24 8.64 18.40
N LEU A 227 4.75 8.06 19.49
CA LEU A 227 5.79 8.66 20.32
C LEU A 227 7.06 8.92 19.51
N CYS A 228 7.81 9.98 19.85
CA CYS A 228 9.08 10.28 19.18
C CYS A 228 10.14 9.24 19.59
N PRO A 229 10.76 8.51 18.64
CA PRO A 229 11.86 7.61 18.96
C PRO A 229 13.15 8.43 19.23
N PRO A 230 14.13 7.88 19.96
CA PRO A 230 15.40 8.58 20.19
C PRO A 230 16.19 8.82 18.90
N HIS A 231 16.00 7.96 17.90
CA HIS A 231 16.59 8.07 16.57
C HIS A 231 15.58 7.65 15.50
N GLU A 232 15.61 8.32 14.35
CA GLU A 232 14.93 7.86 13.14
C GLU A 232 15.74 6.75 12.49
N GLY A 233 15.04 5.73 11.98
CA GLY A 233 15.63 4.70 11.14
C GLY A 233 15.49 4.98 9.65
N ARG A 234 15.97 4.04 8.85
CA ARG A 234 15.79 4.01 7.40
C ARG A 234 14.50 3.27 7.03
N ALA A 235 13.76 3.81 6.06
CA ALA A 235 12.61 3.13 5.46
C ALA A 235 13.05 1.94 4.59
N VAL A 236 12.10 1.07 4.21
CA VAL A 236 12.38 -0.15 3.43
C VAL A 236 13.15 0.12 2.12
N THR A 237 12.87 1.23 1.44
CA THR A 237 13.56 1.67 0.21
C THR A 237 15.05 1.95 0.41
N GLU A 238 15.40 2.48 1.57
CA GLU A 238 16.76 2.89 1.92
C GLU A 238 17.61 1.71 2.41
N LEU A 239 16.99 0.56 2.74
CA LEU A 239 17.71 -0.64 3.17
C LEU A 239 18.55 -1.25 2.05
N GLY A 240 18.12 -1.11 0.79
CA GLY A 240 18.86 -1.60 -0.38
C GLY A 240 20.18 -0.86 -0.67
N ALA A 241 20.28 0.39 -0.22
CA ALA A 241 21.40 1.28 -0.52
C ALA A 241 22.55 1.26 0.50
N GLY A 242 22.38 0.60 1.65
CA GLY A 242 23.43 0.51 2.66
C GLY A 242 23.79 -0.91 3.06
N THR A 243 24.66 -1.05 4.05
CA THR A 243 25.01 -2.35 4.61
C THR A 243 23.91 -2.84 5.55
N LEU A 244 23.63 -4.14 5.47
CA LEU A 244 22.64 -4.82 6.28
C LEU A 244 23.34 -5.97 7.01
N SER A 245 23.73 -5.76 8.27
CA SER A 245 24.39 -6.83 9.06
C SER A 245 23.43 -7.94 9.47
N THR A 246 22.20 -7.58 9.82
CA THR A 246 21.21 -8.51 10.37
C THR A 246 19.81 -8.10 9.94
N CYS A 247 18.96 -9.05 9.56
CA CYS A 247 17.58 -8.78 9.21
C CYS A 247 16.60 -9.77 9.85
N LEU A 248 15.55 -9.26 10.49
CA LEU A 248 14.41 -10.06 10.94
C LEU A 248 13.22 -9.83 9.99
N LEU A 249 12.69 -10.89 9.41
CA LEU A 249 11.53 -10.86 8.53
C LEU A 249 10.35 -11.54 9.23
N LEU A 250 9.32 -10.77 9.58
CA LEU A 250 8.11 -11.28 10.23
C LEU A 250 6.98 -11.42 9.20
N ASN A 251 6.76 -12.66 8.77
CA ASN A 251 5.74 -13.05 7.80
C ASN A 251 5.85 -12.29 6.46
N VAL A 252 7.07 -11.93 6.04
CA VAL A 252 7.36 -11.23 4.78
C VAL A 252 8.11 -12.16 3.84
N GLU A 253 7.66 -12.22 2.59
CA GLU A 253 8.37 -12.81 1.45
C GLU A 253 8.86 -11.65 0.56
N PRO A 254 10.07 -11.08 0.79
CA PRO A 254 10.50 -9.87 0.08
C PRO A 254 10.49 -10.03 -1.44
N GLU A 255 10.75 -11.24 -1.94
CA GLU A 255 10.68 -11.58 -3.36
C GLU A 255 9.27 -11.49 -3.98
N LEU A 256 8.21 -11.35 -3.18
CA LEU A 256 6.81 -11.34 -3.62
C LEU A 256 6.01 -10.15 -3.07
N ASP A 257 6.33 -9.68 -1.86
CA ASP A 257 5.53 -8.69 -1.14
C ASP A 257 5.96 -7.25 -1.39
N THR A 258 7.22 -7.02 -1.74
CA THR A 258 7.78 -5.68 -1.90
C THR A 258 8.15 -5.37 -3.35
N PRO A 259 7.92 -4.13 -3.82
CA PRO A 259 8.44 -3.69 -5.10
C PRO A 259 9.95 -3.40 -5.07
N HIS A 260 10.58 -3.46 -3.89
CA HIS A 260 12.02 -3.20 -3.70
C HIS A 260 12.85 -4.47 -3.71
N ALA A 261 12.29 -5.58 -4.20
CA ALA A 261 12.90 -6.90 -4.14
C ALA A 261 14.27 -6.94 -4.85
N ALA A 262 14.38 -6.30 -6.02
CA ALA A 262 15.62 -6.25 -6.79
C ALA A 262 16.77 -5.58 -6.01
N GLN A 263 16.46 -4.59 -5.17
CA GLN A 263 17.43 -3.87 -4.34
C GLN A 263 17.68 -4.56 -2.99
N LEU A 264 16.64 -5.16 -2.40
CA LEU A 264 16.69 -5.74 -1.06
C LEU A 264 17.27 -7.15 -1.02
N LEU A 265 16.94 -8.01 -2.00
CA LEU A 265 17.37 -9.41 -2.00
C LEU A 265 18.91 -9.59 -2.02
N PRO A 266 19.69 -8.81 -2.80
CA PRO A 266 21.15 -8.87 -2.70
C PRO A 266 21.67 -8.54 -1.30
N ARG A 267 21.06 -7.54 -0.63
CA ARG A 267 21.46 -7.15 0.73
C ARG A 267 21.13 -8.19 1.78
N LEU A 268 20.02 -8.90 1.63
CA LEU A 268 19.69 -10.03 2.50
C LEU A 268 20.71 -11.18 2.33
N LYS A 269 21.15 -11.45 1.10
CA LYS A 269 22.16 -12.49 0.83
C LYS A 269 23.57 -12.14 1.34
N GLU A 270 23.90 -10.86 1.36
CA GLU A 270 25.18 -10.34 1.86
C GLU A 270 25.20 -10.11 3.38
N ALA A 271 24.04 -10.21 4.05
CA ALA A 271 23.94 -9.97 5.48
C ALA A 271 24.65 -11.08 6.29
N ASP A 272 25.15 -10.72 7.48
CA ASP A 272 25.78 -11.68 8.38
C ASP A 272 24.76 -12.65 8.99
N PHE A 273 23.49 -12.22 9.12
CA PHE A 273 22.41 -13.04 9.66
C PHE A 273 21.01 -12.60 9.22
N VAL A 274 20.21 -13.52 8.71
CA VAL A 274 18.79 -13.30 8.36
C VAL A 274 17.91 -14.37 9.02
N ALA A 275 16.99 -13.92 9.85
CA ALA A 275 15.97 -14.78 10.47
C ALA A 275 14.58 -14.48 9.90
N CYS A 276 13.92 -15.50 9.36
CA CYS A 276 12.54 -15.39 8.88
C CYS A 276 11.60 -16.07 9.86
N LEU A 277 10.73 -15.31 10.51
CA LEU A 277 9.59 -15.80 11.26
C LEU A 277 8.45 -15.98 10.26
N THR A 278 8.19 -17.21 9.82
CA THR A 278 7.26 -17.47 8.71
C THR A 278 6.37 -18.69 8.92
N PRO A 279 5.09 -18.66 8.48
CA PRO A 279 4.26 -19.86 8.39
C PRO A 279 4.62 -20.75 7.18
N PHE A 280 5.30 -20.20 6.16
CA PHE A 280 5.64 -20.91 4.93
C PHE A 280 7.09 -20.68 4.51
N ALA A 281 7.77 -21.75 4.11
CA ALA A 281 9.08 -21.67 3.47
C ALA A 281 8.94 -21.68 1.94
N SER A 282 9.82 -20.96 1.26
CA SER A 282 10.02 -21.03 -0.20
C SER A 282 11.49 -21.39 -0.49
N GLU A 283 11.80 -21.89 -1.69
CA GLU A 283 13.22 -22.04 -2.11
C GLU A 283 13.92 -20.69 -2.10
N ARG A 284 13.25 -19.66 -2.62
CA ARG A 284 13.81 -18.31 -2.67
C ARG A 284 14.14 -17.76 -1.29
N MET A 285 13.31 -18.05 -0.28
CA MET A 285 13.56 -17.70 1.10
C MET A 285 14.77 -18.41 1.69
N ARG A 286 14.97 -19.69 1.35
CA ARG A 286 16.15 -20.45 1.78
C ARG A 286 17.45 -19.92 1.17
N ASP A 287 17.39 -19.22 0.03
CA ASP A 287 18.59 -18.60 -0.57
C ASP A 287 19.16 -17.45 0.27
N TYR A 288 18.34 -16.78 1.10
CA TYR A 288 18.75 -15.59 1.84
C TYR A 288 18.57 -15.72 3.36
N ALA A 289 17.94 -16.77 3.86
CA ALA A 289 17.69 -16.96 5.28
C ALA A 289 18.68 -17.93 5.92
N ASP A 290 19.32 -17.52 7.01
CA ASP A 290 20.13 -18.38 7.86
C ASP A 290 19.25 -19.25 8.78
N VAL A 291 18.13 -18.67 9.24
CA VAL A 291 17.19 -19.36 10.13
C VAL A 291 15.75 -19.12 9.68
N LEU A 292 14.98 -20.21 9.62
CA LEU A 292 13.52 -20.18 9.47
C LEU A 292 12.88 -20.57 10.81
N LEU A 293 12.19 -19.63 11.44
CA LEU A 293 11.44 -19.86 12.68
C LEU A 293 9.96 -20.10 12.31
N PRO A 294 9.42 -21.31 12.51
CA PRO A 294 8.05 -21.61 12.15
C PRO A 294 7.07 -20.89 13.09
N ILE A 295 6.25 -20.00 12.51
CA ILE A 295 5.21 -19.28 13.25
C ILE A 295 3.82 -19.72 12.83
N ALA A 296 2.86 -19.54 13.74
CA ALA A 296 1.45 -19.77 13.50
C ALA A 296 0.88 -18.76 12.50
N SER A 297 -0.08 -19.20 11.67
CA SER A 297 -0.90 -18.28 10.87
C SER A 297 -1.98 -17.59 11.75
N PHE A 298 -2.66 -16.55 11.23
CA PHE A 298 -3.66 -15.83 12.01
C PHE A 298 -4.81 -16.73 12.51
N GLY A 299 -5.14 -17.80 11.80
CA GLY A 299 -6.18 -18.76 12.20
C GLY A 299 -5.76 -19.70 13.33
N GLU A 300 -4.49 -19.70 13.72
CA GLU A 300 -3.87 -20.64 14.66
C GLU A 300 -3.43 -19.98 15.98
N ALA A 301 -3.47 -18.64 16.06
CA ALA A 301 -3.04 -17.87 17.21
C ALA A 301 -4.06 -16.78 17.56
N SER A 302 -4.05 -16.34 18.82
CA SER A 302 -4.77 -15.13 19.24
C SER A 302 -4.00 -13.88 18.85
N GLY A 303 -4.73 -12.78 18.65
CA GLY A 303 -4.15 -11.46 18.42
C GLY A 303 -5.21 -10.40 18.20
N THR A 304 -4.76 -9.21 17.85
CA THR A 304 -5.63 -8.06 17.56
C THR A 304 -5.27 -7.46 16.22
N PHE A 305 -6.30 -7.16 15.43
CA PHE A 305 -6.18 -6.26 14.28
C PHE A 305 -6.86 -4.92 14.59
N ILE A 306 -6.31 -3.84 14.04
CA ILE A 306 -6.90 -2.52 14.07
C ILE A 306 -7.33 -2.20 12.63
N ASN A 307 -8.63 -1.99 12.44
CA ASN A 307 -9.19 -1.74 11.12
C ASN A 307 -8.93 -0.29 10.64
N ALA A 308 -9.39 0.03 9.43
CA ALA A 308 -9.24 1.37 8.83
C ALA A 308 -9.86 2.51 9.66
N GLU A 309 -10.89 2.23 10.48
CA GLU A 309 -11.52 3.22 11.38
C GLU A 309 -10.74 3.42 12.69
N GLY A 310 -9.68 2.65 12.94
CA GLY A 310 -8.98 2.62 14.22
C GLY A 310 -9.61 1.72 15.28
N ARG A 311 -10.57 0.85 14.91
CA ARG A 311 -11.24 -0.07 15.85
C ARG A 311 -10.35 -1.28 16.11
N TRP A 312 -10.07 -1.54 17.38
CA TRP A 312 -9.34 -2.72 17.85
C TRP A 312 -10.26 -3.94 17.88
N GLN A 313 -9.88 -5.00 17.17
CA GLN A 313 -10.65 -6.23 16.99
C GLN A 313 -9.80 -7.43 17.40
N GLY A 314 -10.03 -7.90 18.63
CA GLY A 314 -9.37 -9.11 19.16
C GLY A 314 -10.01 -10.38 18.60
N PHE A 315 -9.19 -11.41 18.41
CA PHE A 315 -9.63 -12.74 17.98
C PHE A 315 -8.81 -13.84 18.67
N ASN A 316 -9.36 -15.06 18.63
CA ASN A 316 -8.71 -16.27 19.13
C ASN A 316 -8.34 -17.19 17.96
N GLY A 317 -7.32 -18.03 18.14
CA GLY A 317 -7.02 -19.09 17.20
C GLY A 317 -8.18 -20.08 17.09
N ALA A 318 -8.55 -20.44 15.86
CA ALA A 318 -9.61 -21.40 15.57
C ALA A 318 -9.10 -22.85 15.68
N VAL A 319 -7.81 -23.07 15.45
CA VAL A 319 -7.12 -24.36 15.54
C VAL A 319 -5.76 -24.19 16.21
N SER A 320 -5.13 -25.30 16.60
CA SER A 320 -3.76 -25.26 17.12
C SER A 320 -2.74 -25.08 15.99
N PRO A 321 -1.61 -24.39 16.22
CA PRO A 321 -0.52 -24.30 15.25
C PRO A 321 -0.01 -25.71 14.87
N PRO A 322 0.30 -25.95 13.59
CA PRO A 322 0.76 -27.26 13.14
C PRO A 322 2.19 -27.57 13.62
N GLY A 323 2.42 -28.82 14.04
CA GLY A 323 3.73 -29.31 14.42
C GLY A 323 4.39 -28.49 15.53
N GLU A 324 5.58 -27.95 15.24
CA GLU A 324 6.36 -27.15 16.20
C GLU A 324 6.15 -25.64 16.06
N ALA A 325 5.25 -25.20 15.16
CA ALA A 325 4.94 -23.79 15.01
C ALA A 325 4.45 -23.18 16.33
N ARG A 326 4.79 -21.90 16.54
CA ARG A 326 4.39 -21.12 17.72
C ARG A 326 3.80 -19.78 17.28
N PRO A 327 2.85 -19.18 18.02
CA PRO A 327 2.46 -17.79 17.79
C PRO A 327 3.69 -16.89 17.74
N ALA A 328 3.78 -15.97 16.76
CA ALA A 328 5.02 -15.21 16.57
C ALA A 328 5.32 -14.30 17.77
N TRP A 329 4.30 -13.82 18.48
CA TRP A 329 4.49 -13.07 19.73
C TRP A 329 5.22 -13.88 20.81
N LYS A 330 5.00 -15.21 20.87
CA LYS A 330 5.74 -16.09 21.81
C LYS A 330 7.19 -16.27 21.38
N VAL A 331 7.45 -16.32 20.09
CA VAL A 331 8.83 -16.38 19.57
C VAL A 331 9.54 -15.07 19.91
N LEU A 332 8.92 -13.92 19.60
CA LEU A 332 9.49 -12.60 19.85
C LEU A 332 9.73 -12.32 21.34
N ARG A 333 8.80 -12.72 22.23
CA ARG A 333 9.01 -12.55 23.67
C ARG A 333 10.21 -13.35 24.17
N VAL A 334 10.37 -14.59 23.69
CA VAL A 334 11.49 -15.46 24.08
C VAL A 334 12.80 -14.93 23.52
N LEU A 335 12.80 -14.42 22.28
CA LEU A 335 13.97 -13.73 21.72
C LEU A 335 14.37 -12.53 22.58
N GLY A 336 13.40 -11.73 23.06
CA GLY A 336 13.67 -10.64 24.00
C GLY A 336 14.38 -11.14 25.27
N THR A 337 13.84 -12.19 25.91
CA THR A 337 14.46 -12.81 27.09
C THR A 337 15.86 -13.37 26.82
N LEU A 338 16.07 -14.04 25.68
CA LEU A 338 17.37 -14.63 25.32
C LEU A 338 18.44 -13.58 24.98
N CYS A 339 18.01 -12.37 24.61
CA CYS A 339 18.88 -11.22 24.42
C CYS A 339 19.10 -10.41 25.72
N ASP A 340 18.71 -10.94 26.88
CA ASP A 340 18.78 -10.29 28.20
C ASP A 340 18.08 -8.92 28.24
N LEU A 341 16.96 -8.78 27.51
CA LEU A 341 16.15 -7.56 27.47
C LEU A 341 14.99 -7.63 28.47
N GLU A 342 14.78 -6.52 29.19
CA GLU A 342 13.67 -6.36 30.13
C GLU A 342 12.33 -6.10 29.42
N GLY A 343 11.21 -6.44 30.09
CA GLY A 343 9.87 -6.12 29.61
C GLY A 343 9.37 -7.04 28.49
N PHE A 344 9.78 -8.31 28.54
CA PHE A 344 9.35 -9.39 27.63
C PHE A 344 8.68 -10.56 28.35
N GLU A 345 8.34 -10.41 29.64
CA GLU A 345 7.77 -11.43 30.51
C GLU A 345 6.26 -11.68 30.30
N TYR A 346 5.74 -11.45 29.09
CA TYR A 346 4.32 -11.59 28.77
C TYR A 346 3.82 -13.04 28.86
N LEU A 347 2.68 -13.25 29.51
CA LEU A 347 2.02 -14.54 29.64
C LEU A 347 1.00 -14.79 28.53
N ASP A 348 0.36 -13.73 28.05
CA ASP A 348 -0.63 -13.78 26.98
C ASP A 348 -0.53 -12.58 26.02
N SER A 349 -1.19 -12.69 24.85
CA SER A 349 -1.17 -11.62 23.86
C SER A 349 -1.95 -10.37 24.30
N THR A 350 -2.90 -10.51 25.22
CA THR A 350 -3.69 -9.38 25.71
C THR A 350 -2.89 -8.46 26.62
N GLU A 351 -1.93 -8.96 27.38
CA GLU A 351 -0.98 -8.14 28.14
C GLU A 351 -0.17 -7.21 27.22
N ILE A 352 0.30 -7.73 26.08
CA ILE A 352 1.03 -6.96 25.06
C ILE A 352 0.12 -5.87 24.47
N ARG A 353 -1.12 -6.24 24.12
CA ARG A 353 -2.13 -5.32 23.60
C ARG A 353 -2.42 -4.21 24.61
N ASP A 354 -2.57 -4.56 25.87
CA ASP A 354 -2.98 -3.64 26.92
C ASP A 354 -1.83 -2.70 27.31
N GLU A 355 -0.57 -3.15 27.26
CA GLU A 355 0.61 -2.28 27.34
C GLU A 355 0.60 -1.24 26.22
N LEU A 356 0.40 -1.66 24.97
CA LEU A 356 0.31 -0.71 23.85
C LEU A 356 -0.89 0.25 24.01
N LYS A 357 -2.04 -0.25 24.44
CA LYS A 357 -3.22 0.60 24.69
C LYS A 357 -2.98 1.65 25.77
N ALA A 358 -2.21 1.32 26.80
CA ALA A 358 -1.88 2.25 27.88
C ALA A 358 -1.02 3.44 27.43
N LEU A 359 -0.41 3.38 26.24
CA LEU A 359 0.34 4.49 25.65
C LEU A 359 -0.56 5.54 24.99
N PHE A 360 -1.85 5.24 24.77
CA PHE A 360 -2.78 6.17 24.14
C PHE A 360 -3.44 7.09 25.17
N ASP A 361 -3.53 8.37 24.83
CA ASP A 361 -4.38 9.31 25.55
C ASP A 361 -5.86 8.98 25.29
N ALA A 362 -6.70 9.09 26.32
CA ALA A 362 -8.14 8.91 26.20
C ALA A 362 -8.79 9.96 25.29
N GLU A 363 -8.14 11.12 25.11
CA GLU A 363 -8.61 12.23 24.26
C GLU A 363 -8.01 12.23 22.85
N LEU A 364 -7.31 11.17 22.44
CA LEU A 364 -6.67 11.12 21.13
C LEU A 364 -7.71 11.08 19.99
N GLU A 365 -7.81 12.17 19.23
CA GLU A 365 -8.58 12.24 18.00
C GLU A 365 -7.71 11.86 16.80
N PHE A 366 -8.21 10.96 15.95
CA PHE A 366 -7.56 10.65 14.69
C PHE A 366 -7.86 11.74 13.66
N THR A 367 -6.80 12.23 13.01
CA THR A 367 -6.91 13.25 11.97
C THR A 367 -6.06 12.86 10.76
N ASN A 368 -6.61 13.13 9.58
CA ASN A 368 -5.89 13.05 8.31
C ASN A 368 -5.43 14.43 7.83
N ALA A 369 -5.52 15.46 8.67
CA ALA A 369 -5.03 16.80 8.35
C ALA A 369 -3.58 16.72 7.86
N HIS A 370 -3.34 17.29 6.68
CA HIS A 370 -2.06 17.19 6.01
C HIS A 370 -1.52 18.60 5.78
N ALA A 371 -0.34 18.87 6.32
CA ALA A 371 0.41 20.08 6.04
C ALA A 371 1.57 19.71 5.12
N PRO A 372 1.43 19.86 3.79
CA PRO A 372 2.46 19.45 2.87
C PRO A 372 3.74 20.27 3.09
N VAL A 373 4.84 19.58 3.36
CA VAL A 373 6.18 20.15 3.50
C VAL A 373 7.12 19.33 2.64
N GLY A 374 7.82 19.99 1.72
CA GLY A 374 8.76 19.33 0.82
C GLY A 374 8.75 19.93 -0.58
N HIS A 375 9.57 19.36 -1.46
CA HIS A 375 9.52 19.61 -2.89
C HIS A 375 8.83 18.43 -3.56
N PHE A 376 7.75 18.69 -4.28
CA PHE A 376 7.03 17.68 -5.05
C PHE A 376 7.20 18.02 -6.53
N GLU A 377 7.49 17.02 -7.33
CA GLU A 377 7.66 17.17 -8.78
C GLU A 377 6.55 16.45 -9.51
N LEU A 378 6.14 17.02 -10.64
CA LEU A 378 5.29 16.30 -11.57
C LEU A 378 6.12 15.22 -12.26
N PRO A 379 5.56 14.04 -12.50
CA PRO A 379 6.22 13.02 -13.28
C PRO A 379 6.51 13.52 -14.70
N GLU A 380 7.70 13.23 -15.21
CA GLU A 380 8.05 13.46 -16.61
C GLU A 380 7.53 12.33 -17.50
N PRO A 381 6.97 12.62 -18.69
CA PRO A 381 6.51 11.59 -19.59
C PRO A 381 7.64 10.67 -20.05
N VAL A 382 7.48 9.37 -19.87
CA VAL A 382 8.44 8.38 -20.38
C VAL A 382 8.03 7.92 -21.79
N PRO A 383 8.91 8.02 -22.81
CA PRO A 383 8.61 7.53 -24.16
C PRO A 383 8.51 6.00 -24.22
N GLY A 384 7.52 5.50 -24.97
CA GLY A 384 7.37 4.08 -25.29
C GLY A 384 6.58 3.27 -24.25
N PRO A 385 6.52 1.93 -24.41
CA PRO A 385 5.81 1.07 -23.47
C PRO A 385 6.45 1.09 -22.08
N ARG A 386 5.63 1.04 -21.03
CA ARG A 386 6.10 0.97 -19.65
C ARG A 386 5.36 -0.06 -18.81
N ALA A 387 6.05 -0.58 -17.79
CA ALA A 387 5.45 -1.41 -16.78
C ALA A 387 4.57 -0.54 -15.87
N VAL A 388 3.47 -1.12 -15.37
CA VAL A 388 2.67 -0.57 -14.29
C VAL A 388 2.36 -1.70 -13.32
N GLU A 389 3.03 -1.75 -12.18
CA GLU A 389 2.77 -2.82 -11.22
C GLU A 389 1.37 -2.72 -10.62
N TYR A 390 0.70 -3.87 -10.50
CA TYR A 390 -0.52 -4.03 -9.72
C TYR A 390 -0.43 -5.25 -8.80
N VAL A 391 -1.27 -5.30 -7.76
CA VAL A 391 -1.33 -6.45 -6.86
C VAL A 391 -2.62 -7.23 -7.14
N PRO A 392 -2.52 -8.46 -7.67
CA PRO A 392 -3.67 -9.35 -7.79
C PRO A 392 -4.31 -9.67 -6.43
N THR A 393 -5.63 -9.84 -6.41
CA THR A 393 -6.41 -10.08 -5.17
C THR A 393 -5.93 -11.30 -4.37
N TYR A 394 -5.45 -12.35 -5.04
CA TYR A 394 -4.94 -13.56 -4.37
C TYR A 394 -3.41 -13.65 -4.40
N ALA A 395 -2.74 -12.50 -4.48
CA ALA A 395 -1.28 -12.40 -4.42
C ALA A 395 -0.78 -11.46 -3.31
N THR A 396 -1.68 -11.00 -2.43
CA THR A 396 -1.40 -9.99 -1.40
C THR A 396 -0.53 -10.48 -0.25
N ASP A 397 -0.58 -11.77 0.07
CA ASP A 397 0.18 -12.38 1.15
C ASP A 397 0.47 -13.86 0.90
N ALA A 398 1.30 -14.44 1.77
CA ALA A 398 1.74 -15.82 1.69
C ALA A 398 0.59 -16.84 1.77
N LEU A 399 -0.51 -16.51 2.45
CA LEU A 399 -1.65 -17.42 2.66
C LEU A 399 -2.50 -17.52 1.39
N VAL A 400 -2.94 -16.40 0.83
CA VAL A 400 -3.81 -16.41 -0.35
C VAL A 400 -3.06 -16.88 -1.60
N ARG A 401 -1.75 -16.64 -1.69
CA ARG A 401 -0.88 -17.19 -2.75
C ARG A 401 -0.87 -18.72 -2.76
N ARG A 402 -1.03 -19.35 -1.60
CA ARG A 402 -0.98 -20.81 -1.44
C ARG A 402 -2.38 -21.45 -1.39
N ALA A 403 -3.44 -20.67 -1.50
CA ALA A 403 -4.82 -21.17 -1.50
C ALA A 403 -5.24 -21.67 -2.90
N ALA A 404 -5.06 -22.96 -3.17
CA ALA A 404 -5.34 -23.57 -4.48
C ALA A 404 -6.74 -23.27 -5.04
N SER A 405 -7.77 -23.25 -4.17
CA SER A 405 -9.15 -22.92 -4.56
C SER A 405 -9.29 -21.47 -5.05
N LEU A 406 -8.58 -20.53 -4.44
CA LEU A 406 -8.57 -19.12 -4.86
C LEU A 406 -7.77 -18.94 -6.15
N GLN A 407 -6.61 -19.59 -6.27
CA GLN A 407 -5.77 -19.55 -7.47
C GLN A 407 -6.46 -20.13 -8.72
N ALA A 408 -7.37 -21.08 -8.54
CA ALA A 408 -8.15 -21.65 -9.65
C ALA A 408 -9.17 -20.69 -10.28
N THR A 409 -9.54 -19.62 -9.57
CA THR A 409 -10.51 -18.62 -10.04
C THR A 409 -9.88 -17.65 -11.05
N PRO A 410 -10.67 -16.94 -11.87
CA PRO A 410 -10.12 -15.96 -12.82
C PRO A 410 -9.25 -14.86 -12.17
N PRO A 411 -9.60 -14.25 -11.00
CA PRO A 411 -8.72 -13.30 -10.31
C PRO A 411 -7.41 -13.89 -9.77
N GLY A 412 -7.32 -15.22 -9.63
CA GLY A 412 -6.11 -15.93 -9.18
C GLY A 412 -5.10 -16.19 -10.29
N ARG A 413 -5.45 -15.96 -11.57
CA ARG A 413 -4.54 -16.21 -12.69
C ARG A 413 -3.67 -14.98 -12.95
N PRO A 414 -2.34 -15.09 -12.82
CA PRO A 414 -1.46 -13.97 -13.12
C PRO A 414 -1.42 -13.73 -14.63
N VAL A 415 -1.65 -12.49 -15.04
CA VAL A 415 -1.64 -12.06 -16.45
C VAL A 415 -0.97 -10.70 -16.58
N LEU A 416 -0.37 -10.44 -17.73
CA LEU A 416 -0.05 -9.08 -18.16
C LEU A 416 -1.32 -8.45 -18.73
N MET A 417 -1.71 -7.27 -18.26
CA MET A 417 -2.85 -6.56 -18.88
C MET A 417 -2.33 -5.48 -19.82
N VAL A 418 -2.81 -5.48 -21.06
CA VAL A 418 -2.40 -4.52 -22.09
C VAL A 418 -3.62 -3.85 -22.71
N GLY A 419 -3.45 -2.60 -23.15
CA GLY A 419 -4.45 -1.88 -23.93
C GLY A 419 -4.57 -2.41 -25.36
N ARG A 420 -5.60 -1.94 -26.08
CA ARG A 420 -5.82 -2.32 -27.49
C ARG A 420 -4.68 -1.88 -28.39
N ASP A 421 -4.07 -0.73 -28.10
CA ASP A 421 -2.95 -0.16 -28.83
C ASP A 421 -1.74 -1.11 -28.85
N LEU A 422 -1.32 -1.62 -27.69
CA LEU A 422 -0.22 -2.57 -27.61
C LEU A 422 -0.61 -3.95 -28.13
N ALA A 423 -1.85 -4.37 -27.92
CA ALA A 423 -2.33 -5.64 -28.47
C ALA A 423 -2.28 -5.66 -30.00
N GLU A 424 -2.75 -4.61 -30.66
CA GLU A 424 -2.71 -4.46 -32.12
C GLU A 424 -1.28 -4.32 -32.64
N ALA A 425 -0.45 -3.50 -31.98
CA ALA A 425 0.94 -3.27 -32.38
C ALA A 425 1.79 -4.56 -32.35
N HIS A 426 1.51 -5.47 -31.42
CA HIS A 426 2.23 -6.73 -31.24
C HIS A 426 1.46 -7.98 -31.72
N GLY A 427 0.26 -7.79 -32.29
CA GLY A 427 -0.61 -8.88 -32.77
C GLY A 427 -1.00 -9.88 -31.67
N LEU A 428 -1.26 -9.41 -30.46
CA LEU A 428 -1.57 -10.21 -29.27
C LEU A 428 -3.09 -10.45 -29.13
N ALA A 429 -3.45 -11.66 -28.71
CA ALA A 429 -4.79 -12.02 -28.24
C ALA A 429 -4.77 -12.50 -26.78
N ASP A 430 -5.94 -12.61 -26.15
CA ASP A 430 -6.07 -13.17 -24.80
C ASP A 430 -5.45 -14.58 -24.73
N GLY A 431 -4.54 -14.76 -23.76
CA GLY A 431 -3.81 -16.01 -23.53
C GLY A 431 -2.49 -16.14 -24.29
N ASP A 432 -2.20 -15.26 -25.25
CA ASP A 432 -0.87 -15.22 -25.89
C ASP A 432 0.21 -14.89 -24.85
N LEU A 433 1.42 -15.41 -25.06
CA LEU A 433 2.57 -15.09 -24.21
C LEU A 433 3.26 -13.82 -24.69
N LEU A 434 3.46 -12.88 -23.77
CA LEU A 434 4.23 -11.65 -24.00
C LEU A 434 5.48 -11.68 -23.13
N LEU A 435 6.62 -11.45 -23.77
CA LEU A 435 7.90 -11.19 -23.13
C LEU A 435 7.97 -9.71 -22.77
N VAL A 436 8.18 -9.42 -21.49
CA VAL A 436 8.48 -8.09 -20.96
C VAL A 436 9.94 -8.09 -20.53
N ARG A 437 10.72 -7.13 -21.05
CA ARG A 437 12.16 -7.01 -20.79
C ARG A 437 12.49 -5.65 -20.17
N GLN A 438 13.30 -5.66 -19.11
CA GLN A 438 13.95 -4.50 -18.51
C GLN A 438 15.45 -4.77 -18.38
N GLY A 439 16.24 -4.13 -19.24
CA GLY A 439 17.68 -4.42 -19.33
C GLY A 439 17.95 -5.89 -19.67
N GLU A 440 18.70 -6.57 -18.81
CA GLU A 440 19.04 -7.99 -18.95
C GLU A 440 17.96 -8.94 -18.39
N VAL A 441 16.98 -8.41 -17.65
CA VAL A 441 15.91 -9.21 -17.05
C VAL A 441 14.76 -9.33 -18.03
N SER A 442 14.22 -10.54 -18.18
CA SER A 442 13.03 -10.78 -18.97
C SER A 442 12.08 -11.76 -18.28
N LEU A 443 10.78 -11.57 -18.53
CA LEU A 443 9.70 -12.37 -17.99
C LEU A 443 8.67 -12.61 -19.09
N SER A 444 8.16 -13.84 -19.20
CA SER A 444 7.02 -14.16 -20.07
C SER A 444 5.80 -14.56 -19.24
N LEU A 445 4.67 -13.93 -19.54
CA LEU A 445 3.38 -14.25 -18.92
C LEU A 445 2.25 -14.19 -19.96
N PRO A 446 1.13 -14.90 -19.72
CA PRO A 446 -0.06 -14.77 -20.55
C PRO A 446 -0.63 -13.36 -20.51
N VAL A 447 -1.12 -12.88 -21.65
CA VAL A 447 -1.72 -11.56 -21.82
C VAL A 447 -3.24 -11.61 -21.65
N ARG A 448 -3.80 -10.55 -21.09
CA ARG A 448 -5.20 -10.18 -21.21
C ARG A 448 -5.31 -8.80 -21.85
N VAL A 449 -6.03 -8.70 -22.95
CA VAL A 449 -6.33 -7.43 -23.61
C VAL A 449 -7.49 -6.77 -22.88
N GLU A 450 -7.22 -5.63 -22.27
CA GLU A 450 -8.16 -4.95 -21.40
C GLU A 450 -8.36 -3.50 -21.87
N PRO A 451 -9.53 -3.14 -22.45
CA PRO A 451 -9.76 -1.82 -23.02
C PRO A 451 -9.58 -0.66 -22.04
N GLY A 452 -9.67 -0.92 -20.74
CA GLY A 452 -9.49 0.08 -19.68
C GLY A 452 -8.04 0.42 -19.36
N VAL A 453 -7.06 -0.26 -19.96
CA VAL A 453 -5.62 0.01 -19.77
C VAL A 453 -5.21 1.22 -20.63
N PRO A 454 -4.60 2.27 -20.04
CA PRO A 454 -4.10 3.42 -20.79
C PRO A 454 -3.06 3.05 -21.85
N ALA A 455 -2.99 3.85 -22.91
CA ALA A 455 -2.06 3.62 -24.01
C ALA A 455 -0.60 3.56 -23.53
N GLY A 456 0.19 2.67 -24.14
CA GLY A 456 1.60 2.47 -23.79
C GLY A 456 1.84 1.84 -22.40
N CYS A 457 0.81 1.40 -21.68
CA CYS A 457 0.97 0.75 -20.38
C CYS A 457 0.84 -0.78 -20.49
N VAL A 458 1.75 -1.49 -19.81
CA VAL A 458 1.67 -2.93 -19.57
C VAL A 458 1.57 -3.16 -18.07
N PHE A 459 0.43 -3.65 -17.61
CA PHE A 459 0.21 -3.89 -16.19
C PHE A 459 0.82 -5.23 -15.77
N VAL A 460 1.72 -5.18 -14.80
CA VAL A 460 2.53 -6.33 -14.36
C VAL A 460 2.09 -6.80 -12.96
N PRO A 461 1.78 -8.10 -12.75
CA PRO A 461 1.26 -8.59 -11.47
C PRO A 461 2.36 -8.82 -10.43
N ARG A 462 2.37 -8.06 -9.33
CA ARG A 462 3.19 -8.35 -8.14
C ARG A 462 2.76 -9.67 -7.48
N GLY A 463 3.69 -10.29 -6.75
CA GLY A 463 3.41 -11.53 -6.00
C GLY A 463 3.40 -12.77 -6.89
N VAL A 464 3.95 -12.65 -8.11
CA VAL A 464 4.13 -13.75 -9.07
C VAL A 464 5.62 -14.05 -9.17
N PRO A 465 6.04 -15.33 -9.09
CA PRO A 465 7.44 -15.71 -9.24
C PRO A 465 8.07 -15.13 -10.51
N GLY A 466 9.26 -14.54 -10.37
CA GLY A 466 10.01 -13.93 -11.48
C GLY A 466 9.73 -12.45 -11.71
N VAL A 467 8.54 -11.93 -11.37
CA VAL A 467 8.19 -10.51 -11.57
C VAL A 467 9.09 -9.58 -10.77
N ALA A 468 9.46 -9.95 -9.54
CA ALA A 468 10.33 -9.18 -8.68
C ALA A 468 11.75 -8.93 -9.21
N GLN A 469 12.12 -9.56 -10.33
CA GLN A 469 13.40 -9.30 -11.01
C GLN A 469 13.34 -8.03 -11.88
N LEU A 470 12.13 -7.59 -12.27
CA LEU A 470 11.94 -6.32 -12.97
C LEU A 470 12.23 -5.18 -11.98
N ALA A 471 13.33 -4.47 -12.21
CA ALA A 471 13.89 -3.54 -11.23
C ALA A 471 13.08 -2.26 -11.08
N ASP A 472 12.37 -1.85 -12.14
CA ASP A 472 11.54 -0.65 -12.14
C ASP A 472 10.07 -0.99 -12.43
N ALA A 473 9.27 -1.00 -11.38
CA ALA A 473 7.86 -1.36 -11.41
C ALA A 473 6.98 -0.38 -12.22
N PHE A 474 7.49 0.82 -12.55
CA PHE A 474 6.81 1.84 -13.34
C PHE A 474 7.64 2.31 -14.56
N GLY A 475 8.76 1.64 -14.81
CA GLY A 475 9.75 2.06 -15.80
C GLY A 475 9.48 1.56 -17.21
N PRO A 476 10.29 2.02 -18.19
CA PRO A 476 10.19 1.60 -19.57
C PRO A 476 10.41 0.08 -19.71
N VAL A 477 9.73 -0.52 -20.68
CA VAL A 477 9.85 -1.94 -21.01
C VAL A 477 9.93 -2.16 -22.51
N GLU A 478 10.66 -3.20 -22.89
CA GLU A 478 10.59 -3.73 -24.25
C GLU A 478 9.65 -4.93 -24.29
N LEU A 479 8.87 -5.01 -25.37
CA LEU A 479 7.82 -6.00 -25.54
C LEU A 479 8.10 -6.86 -26.78
N ALA A 480 8.00 -8.17 -26.62
CA ALA A 480 8.04 -9.11 -27.73
C ALA A 480 6.99 -10.21 -27.56
N ARG A 481 6.26 -10.54 -28.62
CA ARG A 481 5.39 -11.71 -28.63
C ARG A 481 6.26 -12.98 -28.63
N VAL A 482 5.95 -13.93 -27.76
CA VAL A 482 6.60 -15.25 -27.78
C VAL A 482 5.86 -16.10 -28.82
N SER A 483 6.60 -16.59 -29.81
CA SER A 483 6.09 -17.40 -30.93
C SER A 483 5.76 -18.83 -30.54
#